data_AF-A0A836GIQ9-F1
#
_entry.id   AF-A0A836GIQ9-F1
#
_cell.length_a   1.000
_cell.length_b   1.000
_cell.length_c   1.000
_cell.angle_alpha   90.00
_cell.angle_beta   90.00
_cell.angle_gamma   90.00
#
_symmetry.space_group_name_H-M   'P 1'
#
loop_
_entity.id
_entity.type
_entity.pdbx_description
1 polymer ?
#
loop_
_entity_poly.entity_id
_entity_poly.type
_entity_poly.pdbx_seq_one_letter_code
_entity_poly.pdbx_strand_id
1 'polypeptide(L)'
;MGRLGEERYTPPSQRGVLYFNTIPRDMRPQEIRLHFNQYGEVRRMKFIPFPKKARRPGGPLLPLQYKEGWMEFASASDAQHAAQCMNGQPIDVKRQRRCYGQLWTVRFMDGLTWDSLLEEAEGKRRARRAAEVEARKEERSMNEAYRRMAMEAQQQRKARRHHREEVKVASHGGADARGDVSSASITPDDGASRARVDTDRGAIAKSASKSRILSAKKSVNEPVKKKKNSCRDTNTHSGKRV
;
A
#
# COMPACT_ATOMS: atom_id res chain seq x y z
N MET A 1 24.46 42.06 -22.16
CA MET A 1 23.06 41.61 -22.36
C MET A 1 23.05 40.15 -22.80
N GLY A 2 22.78 39.21 -21.90
CA GLY A 2 22.49 37.82 -22.30
C GLY A 2 21.07 37.76 -22.88
N ARG A 3 20.87 37.03 -23.98
CA ARG A 3 19.50 36.77 -24.48
C ARG A 3 18.76 35.96 -23.42
N LEU A 4 17.64 36.49 -22.92
CA LEU A 4 16.67 35.67 -22.19
C LEU A 4 16.24 34.55 -23.13
N GLY A 5 16.29 33.31 -22.65
CA GLY A 5 15.99 32.15 -23.48
C GLY A 5 14.54 32.19 -23.95
N GLU A 6 14.32 32.16 -25.25
CA GLU A 6 13.01 31.84 -25.80
C GLU A 6 12.68 30.40 -25.38
N GLU A 7 11.72 30.21 -24.48
CA GLU A 7 11.15 28.89 -24.18
C GLU A 7 10.34 28.40 -25.40
N ARG A 8 11.05 28.02 -26.46
CA ARG A 8 10.46 27.51 -27.68
C ARG A 8 9.68 26.24 -27.35
N TYR A 9 8.39 26.23 -27.71
CA TYR A 9 7.52 25.07 -27.53
C TYR A 9 7.98 23.94 -28.45
N THR A 10 8.75 23.00 -27.89
CA THR A 10 9.09 21.75 -28.58
C THR A 10 7.86 20.83 -28.58
N PRO A 11 7.31 20.43 -29.74
CA PRO A 11 6.15 19.55 -29.82
C PRO A 11 6.48 18.15 -29.28
N PRO A 12 5.51 17.39 -28.73
CA PRO A 12 5.76 16.07 -28.13
C PRO A 12 6.43 15.06 -29.07
N SER A 13 6.22 15.17 -30.39
CA SER A 13 6.82 14.32 -31.41
C SER A 13 8.34 14.48 -31.57
N GLN A 14 8.92 15.59 -31.10
CA GLN A 14 10.37 15.84 -31.12
C GLN A 14 11.05 15.48 -29.80
N ARG A 15 10.30 15.19 -28.73
CA ARG A 15 10.81 14.90 -27.38
C ARG A 15 11.17 13.44 -27.20
N GLY A 16 12.12 13.17 -26.31
CA GLY A 16 12.49 11.80 -25.91
C GLY A 16 12.17 11.53 -24.45
N VAL A 17 11.77 10.29 -24.13
CA VAL A 17 11.60 9.85 -22.74
C VAL A 17 12.62 8.75 -22.41
N LEU A 18 13.38 8.98 -21.33
CA LEU A 18 14.21 7.96 -20.70
C LEU A 18 13.44 7.23 -19.60
N TYR A 19 13.49 5.91 -19.62
CA TYR A 19 13.04 5.02 -18.56
C TYR A 19 14.21 4.55 -17.69
N PHE A 20 14.05 4.66 -16.38
CA PHE A 20 15.01 4.21 -15.37
C PHE A 20 14.46 2.96 -14.69
N ASN A 21 15.10 1.81 -14.92
CA ASN A 21 14.61 0.52 -14.41
C ASN A 21 15.01 0.26 -12.95
N THR A 22 16.12 0.84 -12.49
CA THR A 22 16.52 0.87 -11.08
C THR A 22 17.34 2.12 -10.82
N ILE A 23 17.01 2.82 -9.75
CA ILE A 23 17.59 4.12 -9.41
C ILE A 23 18.54 3.98 -8.21
N PRO A 24 19.73 4.61 -8.23
CA PRO A 24 20.75 4.41 -7.20
C PRO A 24 20.27 4.79 -5.79
N ARG A 25 20.75 4.05 -4.78
CA ARG A 25 20.31 4.25 -3.39
C ARG A 25 20.76 5.61 -2.84
N ASP A 26 19.85 6.29 -2.14
CA ASP A 26 20.04 7.62 -1.56
C ASP A 26 20.37 8.74 -2.57
N MET A 27 20.03 8.53 -3.85
CA MET A 27 20.13 9.54 -4.91
C MET A 27 18.82 10.32 -5.07
N ARG A 28 18.90 11.64 -5.22
CA ARG A 28 17.73 12.53 -5.35
C ARG A 28 17.42 12.83 -6.82
N PRO A 29 16.15 13.04 -7.23
CA PRO A 29 15.76 13.41 -8.60
C PRO A 29 16.54 14.59 -9.18
N GLN A 30 16.83 15.62 -8.37
CA GLN A 30 17.65 16.76 -8.78
C GLN A 30 19.09 16.37 -9.12
N GLU A 31 19.66 15.37 -8.43
CA GLU A 31 21.00 14.85 -8.72
C GLU A 31 21.00 14.03 -10.01
N ILE A 32 19.95 13.22 -10.23
CA ILE A 32 19.75 12.53 -11.52
C ILE A 32 19.66 13.55 -12.66
N ARG A 33 18.89 14.65 -12.49
CA ARG A 33 18.85 15.73 -13.49
C ARG A 33 20.24 16.27 -13.79
N LEU A 34 21.05 16.59 -12.78
CA LEU A 34 22.42 17.10 -12.97
C LEU A 34 23.30 16.14 -13.79
N HIS A 35 23.26 14.83 -13.54
CA HIS A 35 24.02 13.84 -14.31
C HIS A 35 23.57 13.71 -15.78
N PHE A 36 22.33 14.06 -16.10
CA PHE A 36 21.73 13.92 -17.44
C PHE A 36 21.66 15.25 -18.21
N ASN A 37 21.73 16.41 -17.53
CA ASN A 37 21.69 17.74 -18.13
C ASN A 37 22.95 18.10 -18.97
N GLN A 38 23.97 17.23 -18.97
CA GLN A 38 25.13 17.36 -19.86
C GLN A 38 24.85 16.90 -21.31
N TYR A 39 23.79 16.10 -21.52
CA TYR A 39 23.44 15.56 -22.84
C TYR A 39 22.34 16.34 -23.57
N GLY A 40 21.57 17.18 -22.85
CA GLY A 40 20.45 17.94 -23.40
C GLY A 40 19.56 18.55 -22.34
N GLU A 41 18.57 19.34 -22.78
CA GLU A 41 17.61 20.01 -21.89
C GLU A 41 16.59 19.01 -21.31
N VAL A 42 16.69 18.71 -20.01
CA VAL A 42 15.70 17.91 -19.28
C VAL A 42 14.51 18.78 -18.88
N ARG A 43 13.31 18.48 -19.39
CA ARG A 43 12.06 19.23 -19.14
C ARG A 43 11.26 18.73 -17.94
N ARG A 44 10.90 17.45 -17.93
CA ARG A 44 10.04 16.84 -16.90
C ARG A 44 10.68 15.58 -16.32
N MET A 45 10.42 15.29 -15.04
CA MET A 45 10.92 14.06 -14.40
C MET A 45 9.96 13.53 -13.31
N LYS A 46 9.87 12.21 -13.19
CA LYS A 46 8.85 11.49 -12.40
C LYS A 46 9.46 10.19 -11.92
N PHE A 47 9.67 10.08 -10.61
CA PHE A 47 10.28 8.92 -9.97
C PHE A 47 9.33 8.36 -8.91
N ILE A 48 9.07 7.05 -8.92
CA ILE A 48 8.11 6.41 -8.00
C ILE A 48 8.85 5.99 -6.71
N PRO A 49 8.65 6.68 -5.57
CA PRO A 49 9.39 6.37 -4.35
C PRO A 49 8.95 5.02 -3.77
N PHE A 50 9.93 4.19 -3.45
CA PHE A 50 9.74 2.85 -2.90
C PHE A 50 10.79 2.58 -1.82
N PRO A 51 10.42 2.45 -0.53
CA PRO A 51 9.06 2.54 0.02
C PRO A 51 8.54 3.98 0.10
N LYS A 52 7.20 4.14 0.13
CA LYS A 52 6.50 5.44 0.19
C LYS A 52 6.55 6.11 1.58
N LYS A 53 7.74 6.32 2.14
CA LYS A 53 8.01 6.73 3.55
C LYS A 53 7.73 5.64 4.59
N ALA A 54 8.41 4.49 4.49
CA ALA A 54 8.44 3.52 5.58
C ALA A 54 9.64 3.75 6.51
N ARG A 55 9.40 3.73 7.82
CA ARG A 55 10.43 3.76 8.87
C ARG A 55 10.64 2.33 9.40
N ARG A 56 11.88 1.97 9.79
CA ARG A 56 12.09 0.68 10.49
C ARG A 56 11.40 0.74 11.86
N PRO A 57 10.76 -0.34 12.35
CA PRO A 57 10.24 -0.37 13.73
C PRO A 57 11.34 -0.01 14.73
N GLY A 58 11.13 1.03 15.54
CA GLY A 58 12.13 1.61 16.46
C GLY A 58 13.36 2.28 15.82
N GLY A 59 13.60 2.10 14.53
CA GLY A 59 14.83 2.50 13.84
C GLY A 59 14.75 3.81 13.05
N PRO A 60 15.75 4.09 12.19
CA PRO A 60 15.74 5.25 11.30
C PRO A 60 14.72 5.10 10.15
N LEU A 61 14.50 6.21 9.42
CA LEU A 61 13.82 6.19 8.13
C LEU A 61 14.59 5.28 7.15
N LEU A 62 13.88 4.58 6.26
CA LEU A 62 14.55 3.78 5.22
C LEU A 62 15.22 4.71 4.18
N PRO A 63 16.35 4.28 3.59
CA PRO A 63 17.08 5.05 2.57
C PRO A 63 16.17 5.44 1.40
N LEU A 64 16.44 6.60 0.80
CA LEU A 64 15.66 7.11 -0.32
C LEU A 64 15.91 6.23 -1.55
N GLN A 65 14.85 5.58 -2.01
CA GLN A 65 14.87 4.64 -3.12
C GLN A 65 13.64 4.85 -3.99
N TYR A 66 13.79 4.53 -5.27
CA TYR A 66 12.75 4.65 -6.29
C TYR A 66 12.68 3.35 -7.08
N LYS A 67 11.47 2.86 -7.34
CA LYS A 67 11.24 1.62 -8.10
C LYS A 67 11.53 1.82 -9.59
N GLU A 68 10.97 2.90 -10.12
CA GLU A 68 10.91 3.23 -11.55
C GLU A 68 11.04 4.75 -11.72
N GLY A 69 11.51 5.17 -12.89
CA GLY A 69 11.63 6.57 -13.25
C GLY A 69 11.39 6.86 -14.72
N TRP A 70 10.92 8.08 -15.00
CA TRP A 70 10.85 8.65 -16.33
C TRP A 70 11.43 10.07 -16.33
N MET A 71 12.13 10.43 -17.41
CA MET A 71 12.70 11.76 -17.65
C MET A 71 12.45 12.17 -19.10
N GLU A 72 11.81 13.31 -19.33
CA GLU A 72 11.56 13.91 -20.64
C GLU A 72 12.68 14.89 -21.01
N PHE A 73 13.29 14.70 -22.18
CA PHE A 73 14.20 15.65 -22.82
C PHE A 73 13.44 16.49 -23.85
N ALA A 74 13.93 17.70 -24.11
CA ALA A 74 13.44 18.52 -25.21
C ALA A 74 13.60 17.82 -26.58
N SER A 75 14.69 17.07 -26.78
CA SER A 75 15.01 16.36 -28.02
C SER A 75 15.08 14.84 -27.83
N ALA A 76 14.55 14.09 -28.79
CA ALA A 76 14.61 12.63 -28.83
C ALA A 76 16.03 12.10 -29.09
N SER A 77 16.83 12.83 -29.89
CA SER A 77 18.23 12.48 -30.17
C SER A 77 19.08 12.57 -28.90
N ASP A 78 18.91 13.67 -28.14
CA ASP A 78 19.60 13.91 -26.87
C ASP A 78 19.31 12.79 -25.87
N ALA A 79 18.05 12.37 -25.78
CA ALA A 79 17.64 11.23 -24.95
C ALA A 79 18.27 9.91 -25.44
N GLN A 80 18.21 9.61 -26.74
CA GLN A 80 18.79 8.39 -27.30
C GLN A 80 20.30 8.32 -27.03
N HIS A 81 21.01 9.43 -27.23
CA HIS A 81 22.44 9.58 -26.94
C HIS A 81 22.73 9.45 -25.43
N ALA A 82 21.97 10.13 -24.57
CA ALA A 82 22.11 10.03 -23.12
C ALA A 82 21.90 8.59 -22.61
N ALA A 83 20.94 7.84 -23.18
CA ALA A 83 20.73 6.43 -22.85
C ALA A 83 21.93 5.57 -23.24
N GLN A 84 22.45 5.74 -24.46
CA GLN A 84 23.63 5.00 -24.97
C GLN A 84 24.88 5.30 -24.15
N CYS A 85 25.14 6.57 -23.82
CA CYS A 85 26.32 6.97 -23.08
C CYS A 85 26.27 6.60 -21.59
N MET A 86 25.12 6.76 -20.92
CA MET A 86 25.02 6.55 -19.47
C MET A 86 24.71 5.11 -19.06
N ASN A 87 24.00 4.31 -19.87
CA ASN A 87 23.60 2.97 -19.45
C ASN A 87 24.82 2.07 -19.23
N GLY A 88 24.94 1.50 -18.03
CA GLY A 88 26.11 0.72 -17.61
C GLY A 88 27.28 1.53 -17.04
N GLN A 89 27.25 2.87 -17.10
CA GLN A 89 28.30 3.70 -16.50
C GLN A 89 28.22 3.69 -14.96
N PRO A 90 29.36 3.74 -14.25
CA PRO A 90 29.38 3.97 -12.81
C PRO A 90 29.00 5.42 -12.48
N ILE A 91 28.35 5.61 -11.34
CA ILE A 91 28.02 6.96 -10.84
C ILE A 91 29.26 7.58 -10.21
N ASP A 92 29.74 8.67 -10.81
CA ASP A 92 30.67 9.59 -10.14
C ASP A 92 29.94 10.45 -9.10
N VAL A 93 30.31 10.25 -7.84
CA VAL A 93 29.91 11.05 -6.67
C VAL A 93 31.02 10.94 -5.63
N LYS A 94 31.01 11.80 -4.59
CA LYS A 94 31.93 11.66 -3.46
C LYS A 94 31.91 10.22 -2.90
N ARG A 95 33.08 9.56 -2.85
CA ARG A 95 33.29 8.14 -2.48
C ARG A 95 32.67 7.69 -1.15
N GLN A 96 32.29 8.62 -0.27
CA GLN A 96 31.56 8.36 0.98
C GLN A 96 30.05 8.08 0.78
N ARG A 97 29.45 8.42 -0.37
CA ARG A 97 28.03 8.17 -0.65
C ARG A 97 27.78 6.71 -1.01
N ARG A 98 26.66 6.16 -0.55
CA ARG A 98 26.25 4.77 -0.83
C ARG A 98 26.04 4.47 -2.32
N CYS A 99 25.77 5.48 -3.14
CA CYS A 99 25.59 5.37 -4.59
C CYS A 99 26.89 5.40 -5.40
N TYR A 100 28.05 5.68 -4.80
CA TYR A 100 29.34 5.64 -5.51
C TYR A 100 29.58 4.28 -6.18
N GLY A 101 29.91 4.28 -7.47
CA GLY A 101 30.22 3.07 -8.23
C GLY A 101 29.05 2.11 -8.47
N GLN A 102 27.81 2.44 -8.09
CA GLN A 102 26.64 1.72 -8.62
C GLN A 102 26.50 2.09 -10.12
N LEU A 103 25.97 1.18 -10.92
CA LEU A 103 25.79 1.41 -12.36
C LEU A 103 24.42 2.02 -12.66
N TRP A 104 24.36 2.91 -13.65
CA TRP A 104 23.11 3.40 -14.23
C TRP A 104 22.41 2.32 -15.05
N THR A 105 21.08 2.18 -14.90
CA THR A 105 20.24 1.28 -15.71
C THR A 105 19.11 2.07 -16.38
N VAL A 106 19.37 2.50 -17.62
CA VAL A 106 18.56 3.50 -18.33
C VAL A 106 18.32 3.06 -19.77
N ARG A 107 17.11 3.27 -20.26
CA ARG A 107 16.73 2.97 -21.65
C ARG A 107 15.99 4.16 -22.24
N PHE A 108 16.30 4.49 -23.49
CA PHE A 108 15.41 5.30 -24.32
C PHE A 108 14.11 4.53 -24.61
N MET A 109 12.99 5.24 -24.70
CA MET A 109 11.72 4.70 -25.18
C MET A 109 11.22 5.52 -26.36
N ASP A 110 11.14 4.86 -27.51
CA ASP A 110 10.56 5.34 -28.75
C ASP A 110 9.01 5.35 -28.68
N GLY A 111 8.39 6.26 -29.44
CA GLY A 111 6.93 6.46 -29.48
C GLY A 111 6.27 6.97 -28.18
N LEU A 112 6.96 6.95 -27.05
CA LEU A 112 6.41 7.24 -25.73
C LEU A 112 6.42 8.75 -25.42
N THR A 113 5.24 9.38 -25.45
CA THR A 113 5.10 10.77 -24.96
C THR A 113 4.97 10.82 -23.44
N TRP A 114 5.40 11.94 -22.85
CA TRP A 114 5.20 12.20 -21.42
C TRP A 114 3.72 12.28 -21.02
N ASP A 115 2.91 12.87 -21.88
CA ASP A 115 1.52 13.18 -21.57
C ASP A 115 0.67 11.88 -21.58
N SER A 116 1.01 10.89 -22.43
CA SER A 116 0.48 9.52 -22.35
C SER A 116 0.82 8.83 -21.01
N LEU A 117 2.02 9.03 -20.46
CA LEU A 117 2.41 8.51 -19.12
C LEU A 117 1.68 9.20 -17.96
N LEU A 118 1.09 10.37 -18.18
CA LEU A 118 0.21 11.03 -17.21
C LEU A 118 -1.22 10.53 -17.38
N GLU A 119 -1.73 10.49 -18.62
CA GLU A 119 -3.07 10.00 -18.95
C GLU A 119 -3.31 8.57 -18.47
N GLU A 120 -2.42 7.62 -18.78
CA GLU A 120 -2.55 6.22 -18.34
C GLU A 120 -2.56 6.12 -16.80
N ALA A 121 -1.70 6.90 -16.15
CA ALA A 121 -1.62 6.98 -14.68
C ALA A 121 -2.85 7.67 -14.06
N GLU A 122 -3.56 8.54 -14.79
CA GLU A 122 -4.83 9.13 -14.37
C GLU A 122 -6.03 8.24 -14.66
N GLY A 123 -6.06 7.54 -15.80
CA GLY A 123 -7.04 6.51 -16.12
C GLY A 123 -7.06 5.43 -15.04
N LYS A 124 -5.89 4.88 -14.67
CA LYS A 124 -5.75 3.91 -13.56
C LYS A 124 -6.25 4.47 -12.21
N ARG A 125 -6.04 5.76 -11.92
CA ARG A 125 -6.60 6.42 -10.71
C ARG A 125 -8.11 6.65 -10.81
N ARG A 126 -8.63 7.02 -11.99
CA ARG A 126 -10.04 7.30 -12.27
C ARG A 126 -10.87 6.01 -12.15
N ALA A 127 -10.42 4.93 -12.79
CA ALA A 127 -11.01 3.60 -12.67
C ALA A 127 -11.04 3.10 -11.21
N ARG A 128 -9.92 3.23 -10.47
CA ARG A 128 -9.91 2.88 -9.05
C ARG A 128 -10.91 3.69 -8.23
N ARG A 129 -10.96 5.02 -8.41
CA ARG A 129 -11.94 5.87 -7.69
C ARG A 129 -13.38 5.53 -8.05
N ALA A 130 -13.65 5.18 -9.31
CA ALA A 130 -14.98 4.75 -9.75
C ALA A 130 -15.39 3.45 -9.04
N ALA A 131 -14.53 2.43 -9.02
CA ALA A 131 -14.79 1.18 -8.28
C ALA A 131 -14.98 1.41 -6.76
N GLU A 132 -14.18 2.29 -6.15
CA GLU A 132 -14.31 2.67 -4.74
C GLU A 132 -15.62 3.43 -4.44
N VAL A 133 -16.12 4.21 -5.40
CA VAL A 133 -17.44 4.87 -5.33
C VAL A 133 -18.58 3.88 -5.55
N GLU A 134 -18.44 2.93 -6.48
CA GLU A 134 -19.49 1.95 -6.78
C GLU A 134 -19.69 0.95 -5.64
N ALA A 135 -18.62 0.36 -5.11
CA ALA A 135 -18.68 -0.48 -3.92
C ALA A 135 -19.33 0.27 -2.74
N ARG A 136 -19.06 1.58 -2.59
CA ARG A 136 -19.70 2.41 -1.56
C ARG A 136 -21.18 2.73 -1.84
N LYS A 137 -21.65 2.70 -3.09
CA LYS A 137 -23.08 2.76 -3.43
C LYS A 137 -23.77 1.43 -3.14
N GLU A 138 -23.13 0.31 -3.50
CA GLU A 138 -23.61 -1.05 -3.20
C GLU A 138 -23.75 -1.27 -1.68
N GLU A 139 -22.73 -0.89 -0.91
CA GLU A 139 -22.80 -0.86 0.56
C GLU A 139 -24.01 -0.04 1.06
N ARG A 140 -24.27 1.13 0.46
CA ARG A 140 -25.40 1.99 0.85
C ARG A 140 -26.75 1.37 0.50
N SER A 141 -26.94 0.88 -0.72
CA SER A 141 -28.20 0.30 -1.17
C SER A 141 -28.54 -0.96 -0.37
N MET A 142 -27.55 -1.80 -0.06
CA MET A 142 -27.72 -2.98 0.81
C MET A 142 -28.05 -2.59 2.25
N ASN A 143 -27.40 -1.57 2.82
CA ASN A 143 -27.75 -1.03 4.14
C ASN A 143 -29.15 -0.41 4.17
N GLU A 144 -29.59 0.27 3.11
CA GLU A 144 -30.93 0.85 2.99
C GLU A 144 -32.01 -0.24 2.83
N ALA A 145 -31.77 -1.26 2.01
CA ALA A 145 -32.66 -2.42 1.89
C ALA A 145 -32.81 -3.15 3.24
N TYR A 146 -31.71 -3.40 3.95
CA TYR A 146 -31.73 -3.99 5.30
C TYR A 146 -32.52 -3.13 6.30
N ARG A 147 -32.37 -1.79 6.25
CA ARG A 147 -33.15 -0.86 7.08
C ARG A 147 -34.65 -0.91 6.76
N ARG A 148 -35.05 -1.02 5.49
CA ARG A 148 -36.47 -1.16 5.10
C ARG A 148 -37.07 -2.44 5.66
N MET A 149 -36.43 -3.59 5.41
CA MET A 149 -36.87 -4.89 5.96
C MET A 149 -36.96 -4.87 7.50
N ALA A 150 -36.00 -4.24 8.18
CA ALA A 150 -36.02 -4.12 9.64
C ALA A 150 -37.18 -3.23 10.14
N MET A 151 -37.52 -2.15 9.43
CA MET A 151 -38.66 -1.29 9.76
C MET A 151 -40.00 -1.98 9.49
N GLU A 152 -40.14 -2.69 8.37
CA GLU A 152 -41.32 -3.50 8.04
C GLU A 152 -41.54 -4.61 9.07
N ALA A 153 -40.49 -5.33 9.47
CA ALA A 153 -40.56 -6.32 10.53
C ALA A 153 -40.95 -5.72 11.90
N GLN A 154 -40.52 -4.48 12.21
CA GLN A 154 -41.00 -3.77 13.40
C GLN A 154 -42.48 -3.39 13.29
N GLN A 155 -42.94 -2.90 12.13
CA GLN A 155 -44.35 -2.55 11.90
C GLN A 155 -45.25 -3.78 12.01
N GLN A 156 -44.89 -4.91 11.38
CA GLN A 156 -45.62 -6.17 11.50
C GLN A 156 -45.66 -6.68 12.94
N ARG A 157 -44.57 -6.53 13.72
CA ARG A 157 -44.56 -6.88 15.15
C ARG A 157 -45.41 -5.94 16.01
N LYS A 158 -45.60 -4.67 15.62
CA LYS A 158 -46.55 -3.74 16.26
C LYS A 158 -48.00 -4.09 15.91
N ALA A 159 -48.31 -4.32 14.63
CA ALA A 159 -49.64 -4.71 14.17
C ALA A 159 -50.10 -6.03 14.81
N ARG A 160 -49.24 -7.05 14.86
CA ARG A 160 -49.52 -8.33 15.55
C ARG A 160 -49.69 -8.18 17.07
N ARG A 161 -49.15 -7.13 17.69
CA ARG A 161 -49.43 -6.79 19.10
C ARG A 161 -50.79 -6.14 19.24
N HIS A 162 -51.06 -5.08 18.48
CA HIS A 162 -52.33 -4.35 18.49
C HIS A 162 -53.51 -5.29 18.24
N HIS A 163 -53.42 -6.14 17.22
CA HIS A 163 -54.46 -7.13 16.92
C HIS A 163 -54.66 -8.18 18.04
N ARG A 164 -53.58 -8.61 18.71
CA ARG A 164 -53.67 -9.49 19.90
C ARG A 164 -54.26 -8.79 21.12
N GLU A 165 -54.19 -7.46 21.16
CA GLU A 165 -54.71 -6.60 22.23
C GLU A 165 -56.20 -6.29 21.97
N GLU A 166 -56.58 -5.94 20.74
CA GLU A 166 -57.96 -5.85 20.25
C GLU A 166 -58.75 -7.14 20.49
N VAL A 167 -58.23 -8.30 20.06
CA VAL A 167 -58.88 -9.60 20.26
C VAL A 167 -59.07 -9.94 21.74
N LYS A 168 -58.15 -9.48 22.62
CA LYS A 168 -58.31 -9.61 24.07
C LYS A 168 -59.38 -8.66 24.63
N VAL A 169 -59.38 -7.39 24.23
CA VAL A 169 -60.40 -6.43 24.69
C VAL A 169 -61.79 -6.85 24.22
N ALA A 170 -61.93 -7.32 22.98
CA ALA A 170 -63.16 -7.89 22.46
C ALA A 170 -63.62 -9.14 23.26
N SER A 171 -62.70 -9.99 23.73
CA SER A 171 -63.03 -11.14 24.58
C SER A 171 -63.37 -10.78 26.04
N HIS A 172 -63.16 -9.53 26.47
CA HIS A 172 -63.52 -9.05 27.81
C HIS A 172 -64.73 -8.11 27.80
N GLY A 173 -65.02 -7.44 26.68
CA GLY A 173 -66.19 -6.56 26.51
C GLY A 173 -67.53 -7.26 26.26
N GLY A 174 -67.62 -8.58 26.48
CA GLY A 174 -68.80 -9.40 26.18
C GLY A 174 -69.35 -10.21 27.37
N ALA A 175 -69.00 -9.84 28.60
CA ALA A 175 -69.21 -10.69 29.78
C ALA A 175 -69.72 -9.96 31.03
N ASP A 176 -70.85 -9.26 30.94
CA ASP A 176 -71.57 -8.64 32.07
C ASP A 176 -72.94 -9.31 32.33
N ALA A 177 -72.92 -10.53 32.89
CA ALA A 177 -74.15 -11.28 33.22
C ALA A 177 -74.03 -12.28 34.40
N ARG A 178 -73.40 -11.86 35.50
CA ARG A 178 -73.46 -12.46 36.87
C ARG A 178 -72.85 -13.86 37.10
N GLY A 179 -72.08 -13.97 38.18
CA GLY A 179 -71.66 -15.24 38.80
C GLY A 179 -70.53 -14.98 39.82
N ASP A 180 -70.75 -15.30 41.10
CA ASP A 180 -69.81 -14.97 42.18
C ASP A 180 -69.03 -16.20 42.70
N VAL A 181 -67.85 -15.93 43.28
CA VAL A 181 -66.96 -16.78 44.11
C VAL A 181 -67.06 -18.31 44.00
N SER A 182 -65.94 -18.92 43.60
CA SER A 182 -65.24 -19.95 44.41
C SER A 182 -63.81 -20.19 43.92
N SER A 183 -62.92 -20.62 44.82
CA SER A 183 -61.47 -20.74 44.59
C SER A 183 -61.01 -22.20 44.48
N ALA A 184 -60.17 -22.52 43.49
CA ALA A 184 -59.36 -23.73 43.45
C ALA A 184 -58.09 -23.51 42.59
N SER A 185 -56.96 -24.05 43.05
CA SER A 185 -55.63 -23.84 42.45
C SER A 185 -55.15 -25.03 41.61
N ILE A 186 -54.71 -24.79 40.36
CA ILE A 186 -53.81 -25.69 39.62
C ILE A 186 -52.71 -24.87 38.95
N THR A 187 -51.46 -25.25 39.18
CA THR A 187 -50.26 -24.68 38.54
C THR A 187 -49.76 -25.58 37.42
N PRO A 188 -49.46 -25.06 36.22
CA PRO A 188 -48.49 -25.68 35.32
C PRO A 188 -47.07 -25.24 35.69
N ASP A 189 -46.16 -26.21 35.77
CA ASP A 189 -44.71 -25.99 35.73
C ASP A 189 -44.28 -25.66 34.29
N ASP A 190 -43.36 -24.70 34.13
CA ASP A 190 -42.51 -24.58 32.93
C ASP A 190 -41.38 -23.55 33.16
N GLY A 191 -40.14 -24.02 33.22
CA GLY A 191 -38.98 -23.21 33.60
C GLY A 191 -38.33 -22.43 32.44
N ALA A 192 -38.35 -21.08 32.52
CA ALA A 192 -37.62 -20.21 31.59
C ALA A 192 -36.75 -19.16 32.32
N SER A 193 -35.47 -19.47 32.50
CA SER A 193 -34.51 -18.72 33.32
C SER A 193 -34.28 -17.27 32.87
N ARG A 194 -34.72 -16.29 33.68
CA ARG A 194 -34.33 -14.87 33.53
C ARG A 194 -32.92 -14.61 34.09
N ALA A 195 -31.89 -14.86 33.29
CA ALA A 195 -30.56 -14.34 33.57
C ALA A 195 -30.57 -12.81 33.54
N ARG A 196 -30.15 -12.17 34.64
CA ARG A 196 -29.81 -10.74 34.66
C ARG A 196 -28.39 -10.59 34.09
N VAL A 197 -28.16 -9.57 33.28
CA VAL A 197 -26.83 -9.19 32.82
C VAL A 197 -26.69 -7.67 32.95
N ASP A 198 -25.80 -7.25 33.84
CA ASP A 198 -25.41 -5.85 33.99
C ASP A 198 -24.68 -5.34 32.75
N THR A 199 -25.08 -4.16 32.28
CA THR A 199 -24.41 -3.43 31.20
C THR A 199 -23.49 -2.36 31.77
N ASP A 200 -22.32 -2.79 32.25
CA ASP A 200 -21.26 -1.87 32.68
C ASP A 200 -20.71 -1.04 31.50
N ARG A 201 -20.19 0.15 31.82
CA ARG A 201 -20.01 1.29 30.92
C ARG A 201 -18.55 1.46 30.48
N GLY A 202 -17.98 0.40 29.91
CA GLY A 202 -16.53 0.22 29.66
C GLY A 202 -15.98 0.68 28.30
N ALA A 203 -14.81 1.32 28.35
CA ALA A 203 -14.15 2.08 27.28
C ALA A 203 -13.72 1.33 25.98
N ILE A 204 -13.58 2.14 24.93
CA ILE A 204 -13.00 1.87 23.60
C ILE A 204 -11.63 1.18 23.67
N ALA A 205 -11.44 0.08 22.91
CA ALA A 205 -10.12 -0.36 22.45
C ALA A 205 -10.21 -1.04 21.07
N LYS A 206 -9.30 -0.69 20.14
CA LYS A 206 -9.16 -1.38 18.84
C LYS A 206 -7.99 -2.36 18.89
N SER A 207 -8.25 -3.67 18.81
CA SER A 207 -7.22 -4.68 18.59
C SER A 207 -7.23 -5.15 17.13
N ALA A 208 -6.05 -5.25 16.51
CA ALA A 208 -5.89 -5.72 15.14
C ALA A 208 -5.15 -7.06 15.14
N SER A 209 -5.88 -8.14 14.86
CA SER A 209 -5.38 -9.51 14.92
C SER A 209 -4.36 -9.81 13.81
N LYS A 210 -3.07 -9.66 14.13
CA LYS A 210 -1.98 -10.25 13.35
C LYS A 210 -1.83 -11.73 13.71
N SER A 211 -2.15 -12.62 12.78
CA SER A 211 -1.77 -14.03 12.90
C SER A 211 -0.24 -14.15 12.88
N ARG A 212 0.32 -14.82 13.89
CA ARG A 212 1.76 -14.99 14.10
C ARG A 212 2.10 -16.48 14.02
N ILE A 213 2.44 -16.97 12.82
CA ILE A 213 3.00 -18.31 12.68
C ILE A 213 4.45 -18.29 13.19
N LEU A 214 4.75 -19.16 14.14
CA LEU A 214 6.10 -19.33 14.71
C LEU A 214 6.84 -20.49 14.03
N SER A 215 8.17 -20.40 14.01
CA SER A 215 9.04 -21.36 13.33
C SER A 215 9.20 -22.68 14.08
N ALA A 216 9.30 -23.79 13.34
CA ALA A 216 9.98 -24.99 13.82
C ALA A 216 11.47 -24.93 13.43
N LYS A 217 12.36 -25.40 14.32
CA LYS A 217 13.80 -25.60 14.06
C LYS A 217 14.26 -26.96 14.61
N LYS A 218 15.06 -27.69 13.83
CA LYS A 218 15.91 -28.82 14.24
C LYS A 218 16.99 -28.94 13.15
N SER A 219 18.25 -28.53 13.35
CA SER A 219 19.39 -29.36 13.83
C SER A 219 19.39 -30.77 13.22
N VAL A 220 20.46 -31.25 12.57
CA VAL A 220 21.91 -31.35 12.90
C VAL A 220 22.70 -31.32 11.56
N ASN A 221 23.75 -30.53 11.31
CA ASN A 221 25.13 -30.41 11.86
C ASN A 221 26.10 -31.56 11.49
N GLU A 222 26.98 -31.34 10.49
CA GLU A 222 28.17 -32.16 10.20
C GLU A 222 29.37 -31.28 9.76
N PRO A 223 30.65 -31.66 10.00
CA PRO A 223 31.79 -30.74 9.87
C PRO A 223 32.70 -30.96 8.64
N VAL A 224 32.87 -29.92 7.80
CA VAL A 224 33.88 -29.94 6.72
C VAL A 224 35.29 -29.69 7.28
N LYS A 225 36.21 -30.61 6.98
CA LYS A 225 37.53 -30.72 7.60
C LYS A 225 38.51 -29.66 7.06
N LYS A 226 39.01 -28.77 7.92
CA LYS A 226 40.26 -28.01 7.64
C LYS A 226 41.47 -28.93 7.78
N LYS A 227 41.98 -29.46 6.66
CA LYS A 227 43.34 -30.04 6.64
C LYS A 227 44.36 -28.90 6.69
N LYS A 228 45.34 -29.01 7.60
CA LYS A 228 46.58 -28.23 7.52
C LYS A 228 47.36 -28.67 6.28
N ASN A 229 48.14 -27.76 5.70
CA ASN A 229 49.46 -28.12 5.20
C ASN A 229 50.44 -27.04 5.66
N SER A 230 51.38 -27.44 6.50
CA SER A 230 52.52 -26.64 6.94
C SER A 230 53.76 -27.16 6.24
N CYS A 231 54.46 -26.29 5.52
CA CYS A 231 55.88 -26.46 5.26
C CYS A 231 56.62 -25.28 5.88
N ARG A 232 57.86 -25.54 6.29
CA ARG A 232 58.69 -24.72 7.18
C ARG A 232 60.11 -24.78 6.61
N ASP A 233 60.89 -23.70 6.81
CA ASP A 233 62.35 -23.67 6.67
C ASP A 233 62.87 -23.98 5.23
N THR A 234 64.04 -23.55 4.74
CA THR A 234 65.10 -22.62 5.20
C THR A 234 65.18 -21.48 4.12
N ASN A 235 66.25 -20.70 3.82
CA ASN A 235 67.64 -20.63 4.26
C ASN A 235 68.23 -19.20 4.12
N THR A 236 69.55 -19.11 4.19
CA THR A 236 70.40 -17.93 4.36
C THR A 236 71.25 -17.65 3.11
N HIS A 237 71.78 -16.41 3.02
CA HIS A 237 73.13 -16.08 2.53
C HIS A 237 73.41 -15.78 1.03
N SER A 238 73.39 -14.49 0.67
CA SER A 238 74.47 -13.74 -0.04
C SER A 238 73.97 -12.34 -0.48
N GLY A 239 74.80 -11.33 -0.78
CA GLY A 239 76.24 -11.21 -0.50
C GLY A 239 77.02 -10.38 -1.53
N LYS A 240 77.49 -9.18 -1.13
CA LYS A 240 78.50 -8.28 -1.77
C LYS A 240 78.10 -7.41 -2.98
N ARG A 241 78.40 -6.10 -2.82
CA ARG A 241 79.02 -5.17 -3.79
C ARG A 241 78.16 -4.76 -5.01
N VAL A 242 78.45 -3.62 -5.67
CA VAL A 242 79.52 -2.62 -5.44
C VAL A 242 79.01 -1.45 -4.61
#